data_AF-A0A6G2VJL1-F1
#
_entry.id   AF-A0A6G2VJL1-F1
#
_cell.length_a   1.000
_cell.length_b   1.000
_cell.length_c   1.000
_cell.angle_alpha   90.00
_cell.angle_beta   90.00
_cell.angle_gamma   90.00
#
_symmetry.space_group_name_H-M   'P 1'
#
loop_
_entity.id
_entity.type
_entity.pdbx_description
1 polymer ?
#
loop_
_entity_poly.entity_id
_entity_poly.type
_entity_poly.pdbx_seq_one_letter_code
_entity_poly.pdbx_strand_id
1 'polypeptide(L)' 'GKMLDERLGKITFWTLFVGFHGTFLVQHWLGAQGMQRRIPDYLAVEGLTTLNTVSSLASFLLGLSILPFLYNVWKTA' A
#
# COMPACT_ATOMS: atom_id res chain seq x y z
N GLY A 1 -8.59 23.02 20.43
CA GLY A 1 -8.37 21.82 19.61
C GLY A 1 -8.08 20.63 20.51
N LYS A 2 -8.43 19.42 20.10
CA LYS A 2 -8.07 18.16 20.79
C LYS A 2 -6.89 17.51 20.05
N MET A 3 -5.97 16.90 20.79
CA MET A 3 -4.88 16.12 20.17
C MET A 3 -5.36 14.69 19.88
N LEU A 4 -5.01 14.17 18.70
CA LEU A 4 -5.27 12.80 18.30
C LEU A 4 -4.51 11.80 19.18
N ASP A 5 -5.01 10.57 19.24
CA ASP A 5 -4.38 9.49 19.98
C ASP A 5 -3.07 9.05 19.28
N GLU A 6 -1.95 9.22 19.98
CA GLU A 6 -0.61 8.89 19.48
C GLU A 6 -0.44 7.39 19.18
N ARG A 7 -1.13 6.51 19.91
CA ARG A 7 -1.05 5.05 19.66
C ARG A 7 -1.68 4.69 18.32
N LEU A 8 -2.84 5.26 18.03
CA LEU A 8 -3.51 5.09 16.73
C LEU A 8 -2.73 5.78 15.60
N GLY A 9 -2.09 6.92 15.90
CA GLY A 9 -1.16 7.58 14.98
C GLY A 9 0.01 6.68 14.56
N LYS A 10 0.65 6.01 15.53
CA LYS A 10 1.74 5.05 15.25
C LYS A 10 1.27 3.84 14.44
N ILE A 11 0.08 3.31 14.72
CA ILE A 11 -0.50 2.20 13.93
C ILE A 11 -0.74 2.63 12.49
N THR A 12 -1.35 3.81 12.29
CA THR A 12 -1.55 4.40 10.96
C THR A 12 -0.21 4.55 10.24
N PHE A 13 0.79 5.12 10.92
CA PHE A 13 2.11 5.33 10.33
C PHE A 13 2.75 4.03 9.87
N TRP A 14 2.83 3.00 10.72
CA TRP A 14 3.50 1.75 10.37
C TRP A 14 2.77 0.96 9.30
N THR A 15 1.44 0.92 9.34
CA THR A 15 0.64 0.24 8.31
C THR A 15 0.73 0.96 6.96
N LEU A 16 0.69 2.29 6.96
CA LEU A 16 0.86 3.11 5.76
C LEU A 16 2.28 2.99 5.21
N PHE A 17 3.30 3.05 6.06
CA PHE A 17 4.70 2.96 5.65
C PHE A 17 5.02 1.60 5.01
N VAL A 18 4.63 0.51 5.66
CA VAL A 18 4.86 -0.85 5.13
C VAL A 18 4.03 -1.09 3.87
N GLY A 19 2.76 -0.67 3.85
CA GLY A 19 1.90 -0.75 2.67
C GLY A 19 2.48 0.01 1.49
N PHE A 20 2.92 1.26 1.70
CA PHE A 20 3.50 2.11 0.66
C PHE A 20 4.75 1.48 0.04
N HIS A 21 5.72 1.07 0.86
CA HIS A 21 6.95 0.46 0.34
C HIS A 21 6.66 -0.89 -0.33
N GLY A 22 5.80 -1.72 0.28
CA GLY A 22 5.40 -3.00 -0.30
C GLY A 22 4.72 -2.84 -1.67
N THR A 23 3.89 -1.81 -1.84
CA THR A 23 3.20 -1.54 -3.11
C THR A 23 4.13 -1.00 -4.17
N PHE A 24 4.93 0.03 -3.87
CA PHE A 24 5.62 0.81 -4.89
C PHE A 24 7.10 0.45 -5.08
N LEU A 25 7.78 -0.15 -4.10
CA LEU A 25 9.18 -0.54 -4.27
C LEU A 25 9.32 -1.61 -5.36
N VAL A 26 8.42 -2.61 -5.36
CA VAL A 26 8.40 -3.68 -6.37
C VAL A 26 8.10 -3.17 -7.78
N GLN A 27 7.41 -2.03 -7.91
CA GLN A 27 7.07 -1.42 -9.20
C GLN A 27 8.32 -0.88 -9.94
N HIS A 28 9.39 -0.55 -9.22
CA HIS A 28 10.67 -0.18 -9.84
C HIS A 28 11.26 -1.36 -10.60
N TRP A 29 11.21 -2.56 -10.01
CA TRP A 29 11.66 -3.79 -10.66
C TRP A 29 10.74 -4.20 -11.81
N LEU A 30 9.42 -4.14 -11.65
CA LEU A 30 8.46 -4.44 -12.72
C LEU A 30 8.66 -3.52 -13.93
N GLY A 31 8.85 -2.22 -13.70
CA GLY A 31 9.15 -1.26 -14.76
C GLY A 31 10.46 -1.58 -15.48
N ALA A 32 11.51 -1.95 -14.73
CA ALA A 32 12.79 -2.38 -15.31
C ALA A 32 12.70 -3.70 -16.11
N GLN A 33 11.75 -4.57 -15.76
CA GLN A 33 11.45 -5.81 -16.50
C GLN A 33 10.57 -5.58 -17.74
N GLY A 34 10.18 -4.34 -18.03
CA GLY A 34 9.45 -3.98 -19.25
C GLY A 34 7.94 -3.86 -19.09
N MET A 35 7.40 -3.93 -17.87
CA MET A 35 5.97 -3.69 -17.64
C MET A 35 5.62 -2.23 -17.96
N GLN A 36 4.83 -2.03 -19.02
CA GLN A 36 4.35 -0.70 -19.40
C GLN A 36 3.21 -0.25 -18.49
N ARG A 37 3.11 1.06 -18.27
CA ARG A 37 1.99 1.65 -17.53
C ARG A 37 0.68 1.53 -18.32
N ARG A 38 -0.44 1.45 -17.60
CA ARG A 38 -1.82 1.44 -18.16
C ARG A 38 -2.14 0.21 -19.01
N ILE A 39 -1.46 -0.90 -18.77
CA ILE A 39 -1.77 -2.19 -19.39
C ILE A 39 -2.70 -2.97 -18.45
N PRO A 40 -3.85 -3.49 -18.94
CA PRO A 40 -4.82 -4.18 -18.10
C PRO A 40 -4.47 -5.64 -17.82
N ASP A 41 -3.71 -6.31 -18.70
CA ASP A 41 -3.37 -7.73 -18.64
C ASP A 41 -1.95 -8.02 -19.15
N TYR A 42 -1.38 -9.16 -18.75
CA TYR A 42 -0.05 -9.61 -19.17
C TYR A 42 -0.03 -11.13 -19.29
N LEU A 43 0.89 -11.68 -20.08
CA LEU A 43 1.00 -13.12 -20.26
C LEU A 43 1.73 -13.76 -19.08
N ALA A 44 1.30 -14.95 -18.65
CA ALA A 44 1.93 -15.68 -17.54
C ALA A 44 3.41 -16.02 -17.81
N VAL A 45 3.80 -16.14 -19.09
CA VAL A 45 5.19 -16.41 -19.52
C VAL A 45 6.14 -15.23 -19.26
N GLU A 46 5.61 -14.01 -19.06
CA GLU A 46 6.41 -12.80 -18.84
C GLU A 46 7.00 -12.71 -17.43
N GLY A 47 6.60 -13.58 -16.50
CA GLY A 47 7.16 -13.64 -15.15
C GLY A 47 6.79 -12.47 -14.24
N LEU A 48 5.86 -11.60 -14.65
CA LEU A 48 5.44 -10.41 -13.91
C LEU A 48 4.46 -10.71 -12.75
N THR A 49 3.91 -11.93 -12.71
CA THR A 49 2.82 -12.33 -11.78
C THR A 49 3.20 -12.15 -10.32
N THR A 50 4.41 -12.59 -9.93
CA THR A 50 4.82 -12.59 -8.52
C THR A 50 4.90 -11.18 -7.94
N LEU A 51 5.58 -10.27 -8.63
CA LEU A 51 5.73 -8.89 -8.16
C LEU A 51 4.40 -8.11 -8.19
N ASN A 52 3.54 -8.37 -9.19
CA ASN A 52 2.20 -7.79 -9.22
C ASN A 52 1.31 -8.32 -8.08
N THR A 53 1.45 -9.60 -7.72
CA THR A 53 0.71 -10.20 -6.59
C THR A 53 1.15 -9.57 -5.26
N VAL A 54 2.47 -9.42 -5.05
CA VAL A 54 3.02 -8.74 -3.86
C VAL A 54 2.54 -7.29 -3.79
N SER A 55 2.61 -6.56 -4.91
CA SER A 55 2.14 -5.16 -4.99
C SER A 55 0.65 -5.05 -4.65
N SER A 56 -0.17 -5.98 -5.15
CA SER A 56 -1.61 -6.01 -4.92
C SER A 56 -1.94 -6.26 -3.45
N LEU A 57 -1.31 -7.26 -2.82
CA LEU A 57 -1.49 -7.55 -1.39
C LEU A 57 -1.08 -6.35 -0.52
N ALA A 58 0.05 -5.73 -0.83
CA ALA A 58 0.49 -4.52 -0.14
C ALA A 58 -0.45 -3.33 -0.36
N SER A 59 -1.07 -3.22 -1.54
CA SER A 59 -2.02 -2.14 -1.83
C SER A 59 -3.30 -2.24 -1.01
N PHE A 60 -3.76 -3.46 -0.70
CA PHE A 60 -4.84 -3.67 0.25
C PHE A 60 -4.44 -3.21 1.66
N LEU A 61 -3.24 -3.55 2.12
CA LEU A 61 -2.72 -3.06 3.40
C LEU A 61 -2.62 -1.53 3.44
N LEU A 62 -2.15 -0.91 2.35
CA LEU A 62 -2.08 0.55 2.21
C LEU A 62 -3.48 1.17 2.29
N GLY A 63 -4.49 0.60 1.62
CA GLY A 63 -5.88 1.07 1.73
C GLY A 63 -6.43 0.93 3.15
N LEU A 64 -6.17 -0.21 3.81
CA LEU A 64 -6.59 -0.47 5.18
C LEU A 64 -5.93 0.45 6.22
N SER A 65 -4.75 0.99 5.92
CA SER A 65 -4.03 1.92 6.81
C SER A 65 -4.81 3.21 7.11
N ILE A 66 -5.81 3.56 6.29
CA ILE A 66 -6.67 4.72 6.50
C ILE A 66 -7.72 4.47 7.60
N LEU A 67 -8.10 3.22 7.85
CA LEU A 67 -9.10 2.87 8.87
C LEU A 67 -8.70 3.32 10.29
N PRO A 68 -7.49 3.02 10.81
CA PRO A 68 -7.08 3.49 12.14
C PRO A 68 -7.01 5.03 12.21
N PHE A 69 -6.71 5.71 11.10
CA PHE A 69 -6.72 7.18 11.03
C PHE A 69 -8.15 7.73 11.17
N LEU A 70 -9.10 7.23 10.39
CA LEU A 70 -10.51 7.64 10.46
C LEU A 70 -11.09 7.36 11.85
N TYR A 71 -10.76 6.20 12.42
CA TYR A 71 -11.15 5.86 13.78
C TYR A 71 -10.56 6.83 14.82
N ASN A 72 -9.30 7.22 14.67
CA ASN A 72 -8.65 8.19 15.55
C ASN A 72 -9.36 9.56 15.52
N VAL A 73 -9.70 10.04 14.32
CA VAL A 73 -10.45 11.29 14.13
C VAL A 73 -11.83 11.19 14.77
N TRP A 74 -12.58 10.11 14.51
CA TRP A 74 -13.92 9.93 15.07
C TRP A 74 -13.91 9.82 16.59
N LYS A 75 -12.98 9.05 17.17
CA LYS A 75 -12.83 8.89 18.64
C LYS A 75 -12.46 10.21 19.32
N THR A 76 -11.68 11.05 18.65
CA THR A 76 -11.15 12.29 19.23
C THR A 76 -12.05 13.51 18.97
N ALA A 77 -12.97 13.43 18.00
CA ALA A 77 -13.99 14.47 17.76
C ALA A 77 -14.76 14.81 19.05
#